data_AF-A0A1Y5PMG1-F1
#
_entry.id   AF-A0A1Y5PMG1-F1
#
_cell.length_a   1.000
_cell.length_b   1.000
_cell.length_c   1.000
_cell.angle_alpha   90.00
_cell.angle_beta   90.00
_cell.angle_gamma   90.00
#
_symmetry.space_group_name_H-M   'P 1'
#
loop_
_entity.id
_entity.type
_entity.pdbx_description
1 polymer ?
#
loop_
_entity_poly.entity_id
_entity_poly.type
_entity_poly.pdbx_seq_one_letter_code
_entity_poly.pdbx_strand_id
1 'polypeptide(L)'
;MSLAKRCCAVAFLMLTAALAGCGGRGTGGPAPSSPHDAVMLNDVSVAAVLGAITKAKLPVLNARDSTASRCPEAGCVQAIDTDAVSILKFPSTGRAELYAAAVPEMLQVEDIVVVFTPTVTTQQRAAYGQVIQHAMR
;
A
#
# COMPACT_ATOMS: atom_id res chain seq x y z
N MET A 1 -13.30 -7.03 50.98
CA MET A 1 -14.11 -8.10 51.63
C MET A 1 -14.97 -8.67 50.51
N SER A 2 -14.87 -9.90 50.01
CA SER A 2 -14.28 -11.14 50.49
C SER A 2 -13.67 -11.94 49.33
N LEU A 3 -12.62 -12.65 49.69
CA LEU A 3 -11.84 -13.61 48.93
C LEU A 3 -12.35 -15.03 49.27
N ALA A 4 -12.65 -15.89 48.28
CA ALA A 4 -12.83 -17.34 48.44
C ALA A 4 -13.23 -17.97 47.09
N LYS A 5 -12.78 -19.15 46.64
CA LYS A 5 -11.78 -20.11 47.10
C LYS A 5 -11.71 -21.22 46.02
N ARG A 6 -10.54 -21.38 45.41
CA ARG A 6 -9.75 -22.60 45.12
C ARG A 6 -10.41 -23.98 44.86
N CYS A 7 -9.61 -24.79 44.13
CA CYS A 7 -9.57 -26.26 43.97
C CYS A 7 -10.31 -26.77 42.71
N CYS A 8 -9.77 -27.63 41.85
CA CYS A 8 -8.78 -28.69 42.02
C CYS A 8 -7.86 -28.81 40.79
N ALA A 9 -6.62 -29.18 41.06
CA ALA A 9 -5.68 -29.73 40.09
C ALA A 9 -6.09 -31.16 39.71
N VAL A 10 -5.86 -31.58 38.46
CA VAL A 10 -5.46 -32.97 38.16
C VAL A 10 -4.44 -32.93 37.02
N ALA A 11 -3.23 -33.33 37.36
CA ALA A 11 -2.16 -33.67 36.43
C ALA A 11 -2.45 -35.04 35.81
N PHE A 12 -2.19 -35.19 34.51
CA PHE A 12 -1.98 -36.51 33.91
C PHE A 12 -0.70 -36.48 33.06
N LEU A 13 0.32 -37.14 33.61
CA LEU A 13 1.47 -37.68 32.89
C LEU A 13 1.02 -38.78 31.92
N MET A 14 1.90 -39.09 30.95
CA MET A 14 2.02 -40.28 30.08
C MET A 14 2.05 -39.83 28.61
N LEU A 15 2.88 -40.32 27.70
CA LEU A 15 4.01 -41.24 27.70
C LEU A 15 4.61 -41.11 26.28
N THR A 16 5.92 -41.13 26.17
CA THR A 16 6.70 -41.04 24.92
C THR A 16 6.39 -42.18 23.93
N ALA A 17 6.20 -41.85 22.65
CA ALA A 17 6.40 -42.77 21.53
C ALA A 17 7.19 -42.07 20.42
N ALA A 18 8.45 -42.44 20.29
CA ALA A 18 9.30 -42.08 19.16
C ALA A 18 8.92 -42.95 17.96
N LEU A 19 8.48 -42.33 16.87
CA LEU A 19 8.43 -42.95 15.54
C LEU A 19 9.41 -42.19 14.65
N ALA A 20 10.58 -42.79 14.43
CA ALA A 20 11.44 -42.48 13.30
C ALA A 20 10.83 -43.15 12.07
N GLY A 21 10.50 -42.35 11.04
CA GLY A 21 10.03 -42.83 9.74
C GLY A 21 10.65 -41.98 8.61
N CYS A 22 11.36 -42.64 7.70
CA CYS A 22 12.09 -42.04 6.58
C CYS A 22 11.19 -41.58 5.41
N GLY A 23 11.52 -40.41 4.87
CA GLY A 23 11.73 -40.15 3.44
C GLY A 23 10.65 -40.53 2.41
N GLY A 24 9.94 -39.51 1.90
CA GLY A 24 9.25 -39.54 0.60
C GLY A 24 9.21 -38.14 0.00
N ARG A 25 9.89 -37.93 -1.14
CA ARG A 25 9.95 -36.67 -1.90
C ARG A 25 8.76 -36.57 -2.87
N GLY A 26 8.23 -35.36 -3.02
CA GLY A 26 7.30 -34.94 -4.08
C GLY A 26 5.86 -34.76 -3.57
N THR A 27 5.11 -33.70 -3.85
CA THR A 27 5.25 -32.55 -4.77
C THR A 27 4.14 -31.56 -4.39
N GLY A 28 4.46 -30.28 -4.27
CA GLY A 28 3.49 -29.17 -4.43
C GLY A 28 2.45 -28.96 -3.33
N GLY A 29 2.87 -28.56 -2.14
CA GLY A 29 2.01 -27.72 -1.31
C GLY A 29 1.90 -26.32 -1.94
N PRO A 30 0.74 -25.63 -1.89
CA PRO A 30 0.66 -24.27 -2.39
C PRO A 30 1.74 -23.44 -1.70
N ALA A 31 2.58 -22.77 -2.50
CA ALA A 31 3.62 -21.91 -1.98
C ALA A 31 2.97 -20.92 -0.99
N PRO A 32 3.59 -20.66 0.18
CA PRO A 32 3.16 -19.54 0.99
C PRO A 32 3.29 -18.29 0.10
N SER A 33 2.17 -17.62 -0.16
CA SER A 33 2.16 -16.34 -0.85
C SER A 33 3.22 -15.46 -0.21
N SER A 34 4.14 -14.97 -1.02
CA SER A 34 5.18 -14.09 -0.51
C SER A 34 4.48 -12.86 0.08
N PRO A 35 5.01 -12.23 1.16
CA PRO A 35 4.44 -10.98 1.70
C PRO A 35 4.39 -9.81 0.69
N HIS A 36 4.85 -10.05 -0.54
CA HIS A 36 4.95 -9.12 -1.66
C HIS A 36 3.94 -9.40 -2.77
N ASP A 37 3.08 -10.42 -2.67
CA ASP A 37 1.90 -10.55 -3.52
C ASP A 37 0.80 -9.61 -3.00
N ALA A 38 1.14 -8.33 -2.90
CA ALA A 38 0.14 -7.30 -2.79
C ALA A 38 -0.62 -7.35 -4.12
N VAL A 39 -1.91 -7.69 -4.04
CA VAL A 39 -2.80 -7.68 -5.20
C VAL A 39 -2.79 -6.26 -5.76
N MET A 40 -2.06 -6.06 -6.88
CA MET A 40 -2.13 -4.83 -7.66
C MET A 40 -3.57 -4.68 -8.10
N LEU A 41 -4.25 -3.67 -7.56
CA LEU A 41 -5.67 -3.46 -7.83
C LEU A 41 -5.89 -2.90 -9.25
N ASN A 42 -4.87 -2.25 -9.80
CA ASN A 42 -4.82 -1.76 -11.18
C ASN A 42 -3.37 -1.71 -11.71
N ASP A 43 -3.24 -1.75 -13.04
CA ASP A 43 -1.96 -1.63 -13.76
C ASP A 43 -1.61 -0.18 -14.14
N VAL A 44 -2.33 0.82 -13.59
CA VAL A 44 -2.07 2.23 -13.88
C VAL A 44 -0.77 2.66 -13.22
N SER A 45 0.18 3.13 -14.04
CA SER A 45 1.47 3.65 -13.57
C SER A 45 1.40 5.14 -13.22
N VAL A 46 2.35 5.61 -12.40
CA VAL A 46 2.49 7.06 -12.12
C VAL A 46 2.73 7.89 -13.38
N ALA A 47 3.39 7.31 -14.40
CA ALA A 47 3.61 7.96 -15.69
C ALA A 47 2.31 8.12 -16.50
N ALA A 48 1.41 7.13 -16.44
CA ALA A 48 0.09 7.23 -17.07
C ALA A 48 -0.76 8.33 -16.42
N VAL A 49 -0.75 8.42 -15.08
CA VAL A 49 -1.43 9.49 -14.34
C VAL A 49 -0.85 10.86 -14.71
N LEU A 50 0.49 11.00 -14.73
CA LEU A 50 1.17 12.23 -15.17
C LEU A 50 0.77 12.63 -16.60
N GLY A 51 0.69 11.65 -17.51
CA GLY A 51 0.26 11.86 -18.89
C GLY A 51 -1.19 12.36 -19.00
N ALA A 52 -2.10 11.82 -18.20
CA ALA A 52 -3.49 12.28 -18.14
C ALA A 52 -3.59 13.74 -17.64
N ILE A 53 -2.83 14.08 -16.59
CA ILE A 53 -2.77 15.44 -16.04
C ILE A 53 -2.19 16.42 -17.08
N THR A 54 -1.13 16.01 -17.78
CA THR A 54 -0.54 16.80 -18.88
C THR A 54 -1.55 17.04 -20.00
N LYS A 55 -2.27 16.00 -20.43
CA LYS A 55 -3.31 16.09 -21.47
C LYS A 55 -4.45 17.04 -21.06
N ALA A 56 -4.77 17.10 -19.77
CA ALA A 56 -5.75 18.02 -19.20
C ALA A 56 -5.22 19.46 -19.01
N LYS A 57 -3.96 19.73 -19.39
CA LYS A 57 -3.28 21.03 -19.25
C LYS A 57 -3.22 21.53 -17.80
N LEU A 58 -3.16 20.62 -16.85
CA LEU A 58 -2.95 20.95 -15.44
C LEU A 58 -1.44 21.04 -15.14
N PRO A 59 -1.00 21.90 -14.21
CA PRO A 59 0.43 22.08 -13.90
C PRO A 59 1.13 20.80 -13.44
N VAL A 60 2.21 20.40 -14.13
CA VAL A 60 3.09 19.27 -13.76
C VAL A 60 4.55 19.60 -14.09
N LEU A 61 4.93 20.87 -13.91
CA LEU A 61 6.27 21.36 -14.21
C LEU A 61 7.32 20.64 -13.37
N ASN A 62 8.53 20.51 -13.94
CA ASN A 62 9.69 19.89 -13.30
C ASN A 62 9.41 18.48 -12.77
N ALA A 63 8.74 17.66 -13.59
CA ALA A 63 8.51 16.26 -13.29
C ALA A 63 9.83 15.50 -13.20
N ARG A 64 10.04 14.80 -12.08
CA ARG A 64 11.20 13.93 -11.84
C ARG A 64 10.76 12.64 -11.17
N ASP A 65 11.37 11.54 -11.59
CA ASP A 65 11.26 10.29 -10.85
C ASP A 65 11.93 10.48 -9.48
N SER A 66 11.16 10.24 -8.42
CA SER A 66 11.61 10.31 -7.03
C SER A 66 11.45 8.98 -6.32
N THR A 67 11.25 7.89 -7.05
CA THR A 67 11.00 6.55 -6.51
C THR A 67 12.09 6.15 -5.52
N ALA A 68 13.37 6.28 -5.92
CA ALA A 68 14.50 5.85 -5.10
C ALA A 68 14.66 6.66 -3.80
N SER A 69 14.26 7.93 -3.78
CA SER A 69 14.38 8.78 -2.59
C SER A 69 13.14 8.76 -1.71
N ARG A 70 11.95 8.60 -2.29
CA ARG A 70 10.66 8.76 -1.60
C ARG A 70 10.06 7.45 -1.11
N CYS A 71 10.18 6.40 -1.91
CA CYS A 71 9.51 5.13 -1.62
C CYS A 71 10.08 4.33 -0.46
N PRO A 72 11.38 4.40 -0.08
CA PRO A 72 11.88 3.72 1.12
C PRO A 72 11.14 4.14 2.40
N GLU A 73 10.72 5.40 2.50
CA GLU A 73 9.99 5.92 3.65
C GLU A 73 8.48 5.83 3.45
N ALA A 74 7.97 6.24 2.29
CA ALA A 74 6.53 6.27 2.02
C ALA A 74 5.93 4.86 1.88
N GLY A 75 6.72 3.85 1.49
CA GLY A 75 6.23 2.50 1.18
C GLY A 75 5.50 2.40 -0.17
N CYS A 76 5.77 3.34 -1.09
CA CYS A 76 5.33 3.26 -2.47
C CYS A 76 6.24 2.33 -3.31
N VAL A 77 5.84 2.05 -4.55
CA VAL A 77 6.63 1.32 -5.55
C VAL A 77 7.04 2.19 -6.74
N GLN A 78 6.35 3.32 -6.93
CA GLN A 78 6.72 4.34 -7.91
C GLN A 78 6.40 5.72 -7.33
N ALA A 79 7.23 6.72 -7.65
CA ALA A 79 6.95 8.10 -7.32
C ALA A 79 7.45 9.05 -8.42
N ILE A 80 6.61 10.02 -8.76
CA ILE A 80 7.01 11.20 -9.55
C ILE A 80 6.62 12.43 -8.75
N ASP A 81 7.57 13.33 -8.58
CA ASP A 81 7.29 14.64 -8.02
C ASP A 81 7.27 15.70 -9.13
N THR A 82 6.42 16.72 -8.97
CA THR A 82 6.34 17.94 -9.78
C THR A 82 6.34 19.16 -8.85
N ASP A 83 6.23 20.37 -9.37
CA ASP A 83 6.10 21.58 -8.53
C ASP A 83 4.71 21.72 -7.88
N ALA A 84 3.70 21.05 -8.44
CA ALA A 84 2.31 21.15 -7.99
C ALA A 84 1.85 19.91 -7.21
N VAL A 85 2.32 18.74 -7.61
CA VAL A 85 1.88 17.46 -7.06
C VAL A 85 3.02 16.45 -6.96
N SER A 86 2.92 15.58 -5.96
CA SER A 86 3.64 14.32 -5.90
C SER A 86 2.68 13.17 -6.15
N ILE A 87 2.96 12.32 -7.14
CA ILE A 87 2.16 11.16 -7.51
C ILE A 87 2.88 9.92 -7.04
N LEU A 88 2.25 9.12 -6.18
CA LEU A 88 2.80 7.86 -5.67
C LEU A 88 1.89 6.70 -6.06
N LYS A 89 2.48 5.58 -6.46
CA LYS A 89 1.78 4.28 -6.58
C LYS A 89 2.21 3.38 -5.45
N PHE A 90 1.25 2.80 -4.76
CA PHE A 90 1.46 1.85 -3.67
C PHE A 90 1.30 0.42 -4.17
N PRO A 91 1.89 -0.56 -3.46
CA PRO A 91 1.73 -1.97 -3.84
C PRO A 91 0.29 -2.47 -3.66
N SER A 92 -0.55 -1.76 -2.88
CA SER A 92 -1.98 -2.04 -2.72
C SER A 92 -2.73 -0.81 -2.24
N THR A 93 -4.06 -0.83 -2.38
CA THR A 93 -4.97 0.19 -1.84
C THR A 93 -4.85 0.33 -0.33
N GLY A 94 -4.77 -0.78 0.42
CA GLY A 94 -4.62 -0.69 1.88
C GLY A 94 -3.32 0.01 2.32
N ARG A 95 -2.24 -0.11 1.55
CA ARG A 95 -1.00 0.65 1.81
C ARG A 95 -1.15 2.13 1.45
N ALA A 96 -1.86 2.45 0.37
CA ALA A 96 -2.18 3.82 0.00
C ALA A 96 -3.04 4.50 1.08
N GLU A 97 -4.08 3.83 1.59
CA GLU A 97 -4.96 4.32 2.67
C GLU A 97 -4.19 4.66 3.93
N LEU A 98 -3.25 3.79 4.35
CA LEU A 98 -2.40 4.04 5.51
C LEU A 98 -1.53 5.29 5.35
N TYR A 99 -0.96 5.48 4.16
CA TYR A 99 -0.18 6.68 3.86
C TYR A 99 -1.08 7.93 3.83
N ALA A 100 -2.20 7.84 3.13
CA ALA A 100 -3.22 8.87 3.01
C ALA A 100 -3.70 9.37 4.39
N ALA A 101 -3.95 8.47 5.33
CA ALA A 101 -4.39 8.84 6.68
C ALA A 101 -3.40 9.73 7.44
N ALA A 102 -2.11 9.68 7.09
CA ALA A 102 -1.05 10.45 7.73
C ALA A 102 -0.66 11.75 6.98
N VAL A 103 -1.18 11.95 5.77
CA VAL A 103 -0.73 13.03 4.88
C VAL A 103 -1.87 14.01 4.59
N PRO A 104 -1.74 15.29 4.98
CA PRO A 104 -2.75 16.29 4.69
C PRO A 104 -2.74 16.69 3.21
N GLU A 105 -3.82 17.35 2.76
CA GLU A 105 -3.94 17.91 1.40
C GLU A 105 -3.51 16.93 0.30
N MET A 106 -4.14 15.75 0.33
CA MET A 106 -3.90 14.69 -0.64
C MET A 106 -5.22 14.13 -1.19
N LEU A 107 -5.12 13.49 -2.35
CA LEU A 107 -6.18 12.70 -2.97
C LEU A 107 -5.70 11.26 -3.05
N GLN A 108 -6.52 10.32 -2.62
CA GLN A 108 -6.32 8.91 -2.87
C GLN A 108 -7.35 8.40 -3.88
N VAL A 109 -6.89 7.64 -4.87
CA VAL A 109 -7.74 6.85 -5.77
C VAL A 109 -7.11 5.47 -5.89
N GLU A 110 -7.75 4.46 -5.30
CA GLU A 110 -7.23 3.10 -5.21
C GLU A 110 -5.82 3.05 -4.59
N ASP A 111 -4.82 2.58 -5.34
CA ASP A 111 -3.42 2.50 -4.94
C ASP A 111 -2.58 3.73 -5.36
N ILE A 112 -3.21 4.76 -5.93
CA ILE A 112 -2.56 6.03 -6.26
C ILE A 112 -2.87 7.07 -5.19
N VAL A 113 -1.83 7.74 -4.70
CA VAL A 113 -1.95 8.94 -3.87
C VAL A 113 -1.34 10.12 -4.61
N VAL A 114 -2.04 11.25 -4.60
CA VAL A 114 -1.54 12.53 -5.11
C VAL A 114 -1.50 13.52 -3.96
N VAL A 115 -0.31 13.93 -3.56
CA VAL A 115 -0.09 14.95 -2.54
C VAL A 115 0.04 16.30 -3.23
N PHE A 116 -0.75 17.29 -2.80
CA PHE A 116 -0.72 18.63 -3.36
C PHE A 116 0.27 19.52 -2.62
N THR A 117 1.01 20.35 -3.34
CA THR A 117 1.80 21.41 -2.70
C THR A 117 0.88 22.52 -2.19
N PRO A 118 1.31 23.33 -1.19
CA PRO A 118 0.47 24.38 -0.61
C PRO A 118 0.01 25.47 -1.60
N THR A 119 0.66 25.56 -2.77
CA THR A 119 0.32 26.53 -3.82
C THR A 119 -0.87 26.11 -4.68
N VAL A 120 -1.30 24.83 -4.60
CA VAL A 120 -2.44 24.33 -5.36
C VAL A 120 -3.75 24.67 -4.64
N THR A 121 -4.58 25.49 -5.27
CA THR A 121 -5.88 25.91 -4.74
C THR A 121 -6.89 24.77 -4.69
N THR A 122 -7.92 24.86 -3.85
CA THR A 122 -9.01 23.86 -3.75
C THR A 122 -9.69 23.60 -5.11
N GLN A 123 -9.89 24.65 -5.91
CA GLN A 123 -10.45 24.52 -7.26
C GLN A 123 -9.53 23.69 -8.18
N GLN A 124 -8.21 23.94 -8.11
CA GLN A 124 -7.25 23.14 -8.86
C GLN A 124 -7.21 21.70 -8.36
N ARG A 125 -7.22 21.46 -7.04
CA ARG A 125 -7.27 20.10 -6.45
C ARG A 125 -8.47 19.31 -6.98
N ALA A 126 -9.64 19.94 -7.07
CA ALA A 126 -10.83 19.33 -7.66
C ALA A 126 -10.61 18.97 -9.15
N ALA A 127 -9.97 19.84 -9.92
CA ALA A 127 -9.64 19.56 -11.33
C ALA A 127 -8.66 18.39 -11.47
N TYR A 128 -7.61 18.31 -10.65
CA TYR A 128 -6.74 17.11 -10.60
C TYR A 128 -7.54 15.86 -10.26
N GLY A 129 -8.43 15.94 -9.26
CA GLY A 129 -9.27 14.81 -8.85
C GLY A 129 -10.12 14.24 -9.98
N GLN A 130 -10.77 15.10 -10.76
CA GLN A 130 -11.56 14.66 -11.92
C GLN A 130 -10.71 13.94 -12.96
N VAL A 131 -9.52 14.47 -13.27
CA VAL A 131 -8.62 13.89 -14.26
C VAL A 131 -8.08 12.53 -13.79
N ILE A 132 -7.66 12.44 -12.53
CA ILE A 132 -7.09 11.21 -11.96
C ILE A 132 -8.18 10.13 -11.86
N GLN A 133 -9.37 10.45 -11.35
CA GLN A 133 -10.50 9.50 -11.31
C GLN A 133 -10.93 9.02 -12.71
N HIS A 134 -10.73 9.82 -13.74
CA HIS A 134 -10.96 9.38 -15.12
C HIS A 134 -9.84 8.48 -15.65
N ALA A 135 -8.59 8.73 -15.27
CA ALA A 135 -7.44 7.93 -15.68
C ALA A 135 -7.40 6.52 -15.05
N MET A 136 -8.11 6.34 -13.92
CA MET A 136 -8.19 5.06 -13.19
C MET A 136 -9.34 4.14 -13.64
N ARG A 137 -10.11 4.55 -14.66
CA ARG A 137 -11.29 3.81 -15.16
C ARG A 137 -11.01 3.03 -16.43
#